data_AF-A0AAD8BEU8-F1
#
_entry.id   AF-A0AAD8BEU8-F1
#
_cell.length_a   1.000
_cell.length_b   1.000
_cell.length_c   1.000
_cell.angle_alpha   90.00
_cell.angle_beta   90.00
_cell.angle_gamma   90.00
#
_symmetry.space_group_name_H-M   'P 1'
#
loop_
_entity.id
_entity.type
_entity.pdbx_description
1 polymer ?
#
loop_
_entity_poly.entity_id
_entity_poly.type
_entity_poly.pdbx_seq_one_letter_code
_entity_poly.pdbx_strand_id
1 'polypeptide(L)'
;KCVQDFLAKAVAIDISSCSDKVALSLTLLIYDLQSYLKGSKFKSYLMPINYLEGIHNDCNHIIFYMNFKTKEDFQKYLRRLENLSKRINQVEEALRQGVREEIVQHSASV
;
A
#
# COMPACT_ATOMS: atom_id res chain seq x y z
N LYS A 1 13.01 8.75 -1.72
CA LYS A 1 13.46 9.30 -0.43
C LYS A 1 12.91 8.50 0.74
N CYS A 2 11.62 8.60 1.11
CA CYS A 2 11.09 7.99 2.35
C CYS A 2 11.47 6.50 2.59
N VAL A 3 11.30 5.60 1.62
CA VAL A 3 11.59 4.16 1.82
C VAL A 3 13.08 3.84 1.91
N GLN A 4 13.93 4.52 1.13
CA GLN A 4 15.39 4.34 1.19
C GLN A 4 15.95 4.83 2.53
N ASP A 5 15.45 5.97 2.99
CA ASP A 5 15.82 6.53 4.29
C ASP A 5 15.36 5.62 5.44
N PHE A 6 14.18 5.00 5.30
CA PHE A 6 13.66 4.05 6.28
C PHE A 6 14.47 2.74 6.30
N LEU A 7 14.86 2.22 5.13
CA LEU A 7 15.74 1.06 5.03
C LEU A 7 17.11 1.34 5.67
N ALA A 8 17.69 2.52 5.41
CA ALA A 8 18.97 2.90 6.02
C ALA A 8 18.88 2.91 7.55
N LYS A 9 17.77 3.40 8.11
CA LYS A 9 17.51 3.33 9.56
C LYS A 9 17.38 1.89 10.05
N ALA A 10 16.65 1.04 9.33
CA ALA A 10 16.46 -0.36 9.71
C ALA A 10 17.78 -1.15 9.73
N VAL A 11 18.64 -0.97 8.72
CA VAL A 11 19.95 -1.64 8.63
C VAL A 11 20.92 -1.17 9.73
N ALA A 12 20.75 0.05 10.23
CA ALA A 12 21.60 0.60 11.29
C ALA A 12 21.23 0.12 12.71
N ILE A 13 20.14 -0.65 12.88
CA ILE A 13 19.72 -1.16 14.19
C ILE A 13 20.65 -2.31 14.59
N ASP A 14 21.33 -2.16 15.73
CA ASP A 14 22.09 -3.25 16.35
C ASP A 14 21.14 -4.24 17.03
N ILE A 15 21.22 -5.51 16.62
CA ILE A 15 20.41 -6.61 17.15
C ILE A 15 21.20 -7.56 18.06
N SER A 16 22.46 -7.25 18.37
CA SER A 16 23.33 -8.09 19.19
C SER A 16 22.76 -8.44 20.58
N SER A 17 21.95 -7.54 21.15
CA SER A 17 21.29 -7.70 22.44
C SER A 17 19.79 -8.03 22.36
N CYS A 18 19.26 -8.22 21.15
CA CYS A 18 17.84 -8.49 20.92
C CYS A 18 17.51 -9.99 21.05
N SER A 19 16.25 -10.30 21.37
CA SER A 19 15.74 -11.68 21.26
C SER A 19 15.69 -12.14 19.80
N ASP A 20 15.76 -13.45 19.56
CA ASP A 20 15.68 -14.07 18.23
C ASP A 20 14.46 -13.61 17.43
N LYS A 21 13.30 -13.42 18.09
CA LYS A 21 12.07 -12.96 17.43
C LYS A 21 12.19 -11.53 16.90
N VAL A 22 12.85 -10.66 17.65
CA VAL A 22 13.06 -9.26 17.25
C VAL A 22 14.09 -9.20 16.11
N ALA A 23 15.17 -9.96 16.23
CA ALA A 23 16.17 -10.10 15.16
C ALA A 23 15.55 -10.61 13.85
N LEU A 24 14.69 -11.63 13.93
CA LEU A 24 13.96 -12.16 12.77
C LEU A 24 13.01 -11.11 12.18
N SER A 25 12.25 -10.40 13.03
CA SER A 25 11.31 -9.38 12.57
C SER A 25 12.02 -8.25 11.81
N LEU A 26 13.17 -7.79 12.31
CA LEU A 26 13.98 -6.80 11.61
C LEU A 26 14.53 -7.34 10.28
N THR A 27 14.99 -8.59 10.27
CA THR A 27 15.50 -9.25 9.06
C THR A 27 14.43 -9.28 7.96
N LEU A 28 13.20 -9.67 8.31
CA LEU A 28 12.07 -9.68 7.38
C LEU A 28 11.72 -8.26 6.89
N LEU A 29 11.68 -7.27 7.79
CA LEU A 29 11.42 -5.88 7.41
C LEU A 29 12.47 -5.36 6.40
N ILE A 30 13.76 -5.60 6.65
CA ILE A 30 14.84 -5.20 5.75
C ILE A 30 14.65 -5.86 4.37
N TYR A 31 14.34 -7.16 4.36
CA TYR A 31 14.09 -7.91 3.13
C TYR A 31 12.89 -7.34 2.35
N ASP A 32 11.79 -7.04 3.02
CA ASP A 32 10.59 -6.49 2.39
C ASP A 32 10.84 -5.11 1.78
N LEU A 33 11.54 -4.23 2.51
CA LEU A 33 11.90 -2.89 2.02
C LEU A 33 12.83 -2.95 0.81
N GLN A 34 13.83 -3.84 0.84
CA GLN A 34 14.74 -4.06 -0.28
C GLN A 34 13.98 -4.62 -1.50
N SER A 35 13.08 -5.58 -1.27
CA SER A 35 12.24 -6.17 -2.32
C SER A 35 11.31 -5.15 -2.95
N TYR A 36 10.68 -4.29 -2.13
CA TYR A 36 9.88 -3.16 -2.62
C TYR A 36 10.72 -2.22 -3.49
N LEU A 37 11.90 -1.81 -3.05
CA LEU A 37 12.78 -0.92 -3.82
C LEU A 37 13.21 -1.57 -5.14
N LYS A 38 13.59 -2.85 -5.12
CA LYS A 38 13.93 -3.61 -6.33
C LYS A 38 12.75 -3.71 -7.31
N GLY A 39 11.53 -3.87 -6.80
CA GLY A 39 10.29 -3.95 -7.56
C GLY A 39 9.81 -2.60 -8.10
N SER A 40 10.12 -1.50 -7.40
CA SER A 40 9.62 -0.15 -7.73
C SER A 40 9.96 0.32 -9.14
N LYS A 41 11.07 -0.18 -9.72
CA LYS A 41 11.47 0.10 -11.10
C LYS A 41 10.46 -0.39 -12.14
N PHE A 42 9.65 -1.40 -11.81
CA PHE A 42 8.59 -1.93 -12.68
C PHE A 42 7.28 -1.14 -12.57
N LYS A 43 7.22 -0.14 -11.68
CA LYS A 43 6.12 0.82 -11.56
C LYS A 43 4.73 0.18 -11.43
N SER A 44 4.64 -0.93 -10.70
CA SER A 44 3.36 -1.62 -10.44
C SER A 44 2.31 -0.73 -9.77
N TYR A 45 2.71 0.35 -9.10
CA TYR A 45 1.81 1.36 -8.55
C TYR A 45 1.00 2.12 -9.61
N LEU A 46 1.38 2.05 -10.90
CA LEU A 46 0.60 2.57 -12.04
C LEU A 46 -0.51 1.59 -12.50
N MET A 47 -0.54 0.39 -11.92
CA MET A 47 -1.55 -0.64 -12.18
C MET A 47 -2.39 -0.94 -10.91
N PRO A 48 -3.08 0.06 -10.33
CA PRO A 48 -3.77 -0.05 -9.04
C PRO A 48 -5.07 -0.87 -9.08
N ILE A 49 -5.46 -1.43 -10.22
CA ILE A 49 -6.67 -2.22 -10.39
C ILE A 49 -6.33 -3.50 -11.15
N ASN A 50 -6.85 -4.63 -10.68
CA ASN A 50 -6.90 -5.92 -11.37
C ASN A 50 -8.17 -6.67 -10.98
N TYR A 51 -8.36 -7.90 -11.47
CA TYR A 51 -9.54 -8.72 -11.20
C TYR A 51 -9.80 -9.01 -9.70
N LEU A 52 -8.75 -9.07 -8.88
CA LEU A 52 -8.83 -9.42 -7.45
C LEU A 52 -8.83 -8.18 -6.54
N GLU A 53 -8.07 -7.16 -6.92
CA GLU A 53 -7.69 -6.05 -6.05
C GLU A 53 -7.93 -4.69 -6.71
N GLY A 54 -8.16 -3.68 -5.87
CA GLY A 54 -8.25 -2.29 -6.28
C GLY A 54 -9.46 -1.59 -5.68
N ILE A 55 -9.57 -0.28 -5.96
CA ILE A 55 -10.55 0.59 -5.27
C ILE A 55 -12.00 0.15 -5.42
N HIS A 56 -12.34 -0.52 -6.52
CA HIS A 56 -13.67 -1.06 -6.80
C HIS A 56 -14.06 -2.21 -5.87
N ASN A 57 -13.07 -2.95 -5.35
CA ASN A 57 -13.25 -4.00 -4.36
C ASN A 57 -13.05 -3.45 -2.94
N ASP A 58 -11.96 -2.70 -2.72
CA ASP A 58 -11.55 -2.19 -1.40
C ASP A 58 -12.61 -1.28 -0.77
N CYS A 59 -13.30 -0.45 -1.56
CA CYS A 59 -14.29 0.48 -1.04
C CYS A 59 -15.47 -0.23 -0.36
N ASN A 60 -15.81 -1.44 -0.83
CA ASN A 60 -16.84 -2.28 -0.23
C ASN A 60 -16.30 -3.01 1.01
N HIS A 61 -15.04 -3.44 0.99
CA HIS A 61 -14.47 -4.20 2.10
C HIS A 61 -14.15 -3.36 3.34
N ILE A 62 -13.89 -2.06 3.18
CA ILE A 62 -13.54 -1.16 4.28
C ILE A 62 -14.53 -1.24 5.45
N ILE A 63 -15.84 -1.39 5.20
CA ILE A 63 -16.84 -1.47 6.26
C ILE A 63 -16.63 -2.70 7.16
N PHE A 64 -16.20 -3.84 6.60
CA PHE A 64 -16.02 -5.08 7.36
C PHE A 64 -14.81 -5.04 8.29
N TYR A 65 -13.83 -4.18 8.01
CA TYR A 65 -12.61 -4.03 8.84
C TYR A 65 -12.73 -2.92 9.90
N MET A 66 -13.86 -2.21 9.96
CA MET A 66 -14.05 -1.11 10.89
C MET A 66 -14.74 -1.55 12.19
N ASN A 67 -14.37 -0.90 13.29
CA ASN A 67 -15.17 -0.95 14.51
C ASN A 67 -16.36 0.01 14.39
N PHE A 68 -17.48 -0.32 15.02
CA PHE A 68 -18.67 0.53 15.12
C PHE A 68 -19.17 0.60 16.55
N LYS A 69 -18.25 0.93 17.48
CA LYS A 69 -18.53 0.92 18.94
C LYS A 69 -18.77 2.31 19.51
N THR A 70 -18.14 3.34 18.94
CA THR A 70 -18.27 4.72 19.44
C THR A 70 -18.72 5.67 18.34
N LYS A 71 -19.21 6.85 18.73
CA LYS A 71 -19.58 7.92 17.79
C LYS A 71 -18.43 8.28 16.84
N GLU A 72 -17.21 8.29 17.35
CA GLU A 72 -15.99 8.62 16.59
C GLU A 72 -15.73 7.59 15.50
N ASP A 73 -16.07 6.32 15.72
CA ASP A 73 -15.92 5.27 14.70
C ASP A 73 -16.88 5.49 13.52
N PHE A 74 -18.14 5.84 13.79
CA PHE A 74 -19.08 6.21 12.74
C PHE A 74 -18.62 7.48 11.99
N GLN A 75 -18.10 8.47 12.71
CA GLN A 75 -17.54 9.67 12.07
C GLN A 75 -16.33 9.35 11.18
N LYS A 76 -15.47 8.38 11.56
CA LYS A 76 -14.38 7.92 10.68
C LYS A 76 -14.95 7.29 9.40
N TYR A 77 -16.03 6.53 9.50
CA TYR A 77 -16.66 5.91 8.33
C TYR A 77 -17.25 6.96 7.40
N LEU A 78 -18.00 7.93 7.93
CA LEU A 78 -18.54 9.05 7.13
C LEU A 78 -17.43 9.81 6.40
N ARG A 79 -16.33 10.15 7.10
CA ARG A 79 -15.17 10.80 6.45
C ARG A 79 -14.54 9.96 5.34
N ARG A 80 -14.53 8.63 5.46
CA ARG A 80 -14.03 7.74 4.39
C ARG A 80 -14.93 7.80 3.16
N LEU A 81 -16.25 7.78 3.36
CA LEU A 81 -17.22 7.92 2.26
C LEU A 81 -17.10 9.29 1.57
N GLU A 82 -17.02 10.38 2.34
CA GLU A 82 -16.83 11.73 1.82
C GLU A 82 -15.56 11.87 0.98
N ASN A 83 -14.49 11.13 1.33
CA ASN A 83 -13.22 11.14 0.62
C ASN A 83 -13.11 10.07 -0.49
N LEU A 84 -14.16 9.27 -0.73
CA LEU A 84 -14.10 8.19 -1.72
C LEU A 84 -13.88 8.73 -3.14
N SER A 85 -14.58 9.81 -3.52
CA SER A 85 -14.40 10.45 -4.82
C SER A 85 -12.96 10.92 -5.05
N LYS A 86 -12.36 11.55 -4.03
CA LYS A 86 -10.94 11.95 -4.06
C LYS A 86 -10.03 10.73 -4.25
N ARG A 87 -10.31 9.62 -3.58
CA ARG A 87 -9.54 8.38 -3.73
C ARG A 87 -9.66 7.79 -5.13
N ILE A 88 -10.86 7.78 -5.71
CA ILE A 88 -11.10 7.35 -7.09
C ILE A 88 -10.28 8.21 -8.07
N ASN A 89 -10.33 9.55 -7.92
CA ASN A 89 -9.55 10.45 -8.78
C ASN A 89 -8.04 10.20 -8.71
N GLN A 90 -7.51 9.87 -7.52
CA GLN A 90 -6.10 9.50 -7.37
C GLN A 90 -5.74 8.20 -8.08
N VAL A 91 -6.64 7.21 -8.03
CA VAL A 91 -6.48 5.92 -8.74
C VAL A 91 -6.54 6.15 -10.25
N GLU A 92 -7.50 6.96 -10.72
CA GLU A 92 -7.63 7.35 -12.11
C GLU A 92 -6.38 8.06 -12.64
N GLU A 93 -5.81 8.99 -11.87
CA GLU A 93 -4.57 9.67 -12.28
C GLU A 93 -3.40 8.69 -12.42
N ALA A 94 -3.27 7.72 -11.50
CA ALA A 94 -2.24 6.68 -11.60
C ALA A 94 -2.43 5.81 -12.86
N LEU A 95 -3.68 5.42 -13.19
CA LEU A 95 -4.00 4.68 -14.41
C LEU A 95 -3.71 5.50 -15.67
N ARG A 96 -4.08 6.78 -15.69
CA ARG A 96 -3.77 7.70 -16.81
C ARG A 96 -2.26 7.84 -17.00
N GLN A 97 -1.50 7.92 -15.91
CA GLN A 97 -0.04 7.91 -15.99
C GLN A 97 0.48 6.57 -16.53
N GLY A 98 -0.08 5.43 -16.11
CA GLY A 98 0.25 4.11 -16.66
C GLY A 98 0.09 4.04 -18.18
N VAL A 99 -1.04 4.56 -18.70
CA VAL A 99 -1.27 4.65 -20.16
C VAL A 99 -0.22 5.52 -20.85
N ARG A 100 0.11 6.69 -20.29
CA ARG A 100 1.15 7.59 -20.85
C ARG A 100 2.53 6.95 -20.88
N GLU A 101 2.83 6.06 -19.92
CA GLU A 101 4.11 5.37 -19.81
C GLU A 101 4.11 3.97 -20.46
N GLU A 102 3.02 3.57 -21.11
CA GLU A 102 2.83 2.24 -21.71
C GLU A 102 2.97 1.08 -20.69
N ILE A 103 2.62 1.36 -19.42
CA ILE A 103 2.62 0.40 -18.31
C ILE A 103 1.17 0.18 -17.88
N VAL A 104 0.55 -0.83 -18.48
CA VAL A 104 -0.84 -1.20 -18.23
C VAL A 104 -0.94 -2.68 -17.93
N GLN A 105 -2.00 -3.07 -17.23
CA GLN A 105 -2.31 -4.47 -17.00
C GLN A 105 -2.55 -5.20 -18.32
N HIS A 106 -2.25 -6.50 -18.33
CA HIS A 106 -2.69 -7.37 -19.42
C HIS A 106 -4.22 -7.44 -19.44
N SER A 107 -4.82 -7.57 -20.62
CA SER A 107 -6.30 -7.61 -20.77
C SER A 107 -6.97 -8.76 -20.03
N ALA A 108 -6.22 -9.84 -19.75
CA ALA A 108 -6.69 -10.99 -18.96
C ALA A 108 -6.61 -10.75 -17.43
N SER A 109 -6.11 -9.60 -17.00
CA SER A 109 -5.88 -9.27 -15.59
C SER A 109 -6.76 -8.14 -15.07
N VAL A 110 -7.56 -7.52 -15.94
CA VAL A 110 -8.55 -6.47 -15.62
C VAL A 110 -9.97 -6.93 -15.87
#